data_AF-A0A3D1E7M0-F1
#
_entry.id   AF-A0A3D1E7M0-F1
#
_cell.length_a   1.000
_cell.length_b   1.000
_cell.length_c   1.000
_cell.angle_alpha   90.00
_cell.angle_beta   90.00
_cell.angle_gamma   90.00
#
_symmetry.space_group_name_H-M   'P 1'
#
loop_
_entity.id
_entity.type
_entity.pdbx_description
1 polymer ?
#
loop_
_entity_poly.entity_id
_entity_poly.type
_entity_poly.pdbx_seq_one_letter_code
_entity_poly.pdbx_strand_id
1 'polypeptide(L)' 'MSMLRFSWLDQTVDWTTVELVDWLKTHWSNEMLEISKGTKKLNENRHQEIFKLIQQGASIVDAPEYASLFLMFS' A
#
# COMPACT_ATOMS: atom_id res chain seq x y z
N MET A 1 7.95 -4.47 10.90
CA MET A 1 7.92 -3.30 10.00
C MET A 1 6.52 -2.72 10.01
N SER A 2 6.37 -1.40 10.08
CA SER A 2 5.07 -0.72 9.95
C SER A 2 4.62 -0.81 8.49
N MET A 3 3.34 -1.08 8.26
CA MET A 3 2.73 -1.18 6.95
C MET A 3 1.49 -0.29 6.91
N LEU A 4 1.27 0.39 5.79
CA LEU A 4 0.01 1.05 5.49
C LEU A 4 -0.71 0.23 4.41
N ARG A 5 -1.97 -0.08 4.65
CA ARG A 5 -2.87 -0.73 3.70
C ARG A 5 -3.88 0.31 3.23
N PHE A 6 -4.00 0.44 1.92
CA PHE A 6 -5.03 1.22 1.28
C PHE A 6 -6.10 0.26 0.75
N SER A 7 -7.37 0.56 1.01
CA SER A 7 -8.52 -0.16 0.44
C SER A 7 -9.56 0.82 -0.07
N TRP A 8 -10.26 0.43 -1.12
CA TRP A 8 -11.34 1.20 -1.70
C TRP A 8 -12.66 0.45 -1.54
N LEU A 9 -13.65 1.11 -0.96
CA LEU A 9 -14.86 0.45 -0.45
C LEU A 9 -15.72 -0.22 -1.53
N ASP A 10 -15.82 0.39 -2.71
CA ASP A 10 -16.70 -0.11 -3.78
C ASP A 10 -16.06 -1.19 -4.67
N GLN A 11 -14.78 -1.52 -4.44
CA GLN A 11 -14.01 -2.53 -5.18
C GLN A 11 -13.94 -2.33 -6.71
N THR A 12 -14.24 -1.13 -7.22
CA THR A 12 -14.17 -0.82 -8.65
C THR A 12 -12.76 -0.53 -9.16
N VAL A 13 -11.80 -0.36 -8.25
CA VAL A 13 -10.42 0.00 -8.57
C VAL A 13 -9.57 -1.26 -8.80
N ASP A 14 -9.04 -1.41 -10.01
CA ASP A 14 -8.02 -2.41 -10.32
C ASP A 14 -6.63 -1.89 -9.97
N TRP A 15 -6.15 -2.23 -8.77
CA TRP A 15 -4.85 -1.83 -8.24
C TRP A 15 -3.64 -2.31 -9.06
N THR A 16 -3.82 -3.27 -9.99
CA THR A 16 -2.72 -3.74 -10.84
C THR A 16 -2.45 -2.80 -12.02
N THR A 17 -3.39 -1.91 -12.33
CA THR A 17 -3.32 -0.96 -13.46
C THR A 17 -3.14 0.48 -13.01
N VAL A 18 -3.32 0.74 -11.71
CA VAL A 18 -3.29 2.08 -11.13
C VAL A 18 -1.87 2.42 -10.68
N GLU A 19 -1.39 3.57 -11.12
CA GLU A 19 -0.23 4.23 -10.52
C GLU A 19 -0.59 4.75 -9.14
N LEU A 20 -0.38 3.90 -8.12
CA LEU A 20 -0.86 4.10 -6.74
C LEU A 20 -0.49 5.48 -6.19
N VAL A 21 0.73 5.94 -6.45
CA VAL A 21 1.24 7.25 -6.05
C VAL A 21 0.35 8.37 -6.58
N ASP A 22 0.19 8.47 -7.90
CA ASP A 22 -0.57 9.57 -8.49
C ASP A 22 -2.06 9.48 -8.18
N TRP A 23 -2.57 8.25 -8.07
CA TRP A 23 -3.94 8.01 -7.67
C TRP A 23 -4.22 8.48 -6.24
N LEU A 24 -3.31 8.21 -5.29
CA LEU A 24 -3.46 8.65 -3.90
C LEU A 24 -3.43 10.19 -3.78
N LYS A 25 -2.65 10.91 -4.60
CA LYS A 25 -2.63 12.40 -4.58
C LYS A 25 -4.01 12.99 -4.84
N THR A 26 -4.84 12.33 -5.65
CA THR A 26 -6.16 12.82 -6.06
C THR A 26 -7.29 12.29 -5.20
N HIS A 27 -7.11 11.13 -4.53
CA HIS A 27 -8.16 10.46 -3.76
C HIS A 27 -7.88 10.42 -2.24
N TRP A 28 -6.81 11.06 -1.77
CA TRP A 28 -6.39 11.02 -0.37
C TRP A 28 -7.49 11.35 0.65
N SER A 29 -8.28 12.37 0.35
CA SER A 29 -9.36 12.85 1.22
C SER A 29 -10.73 12.26 0.88
N ASN A 30 -10.78 11.23 0.03
CA ASN A 30 -12.03 10.62 -0.39
C ASN A 30 -12.55 9.67 0.70
N GLU A 31 -13.84 9.75 1.02
CA GLU A 31 -14.49 8.92 2.04
C GLU A 31 -14.49 7.43 1.71
N MET A 32 -14.34 7.08 0.43
CA MET A 32 -14.24 5.69 -0.03
C MET A 32 -12.84 5.08 0.17
N LEU A 33 -11.84 5.89 0.50
CA LEU A 33 -10.48 5.44 0.78
C LEU A 33 -10.33 5.10 2.27
N GLU A 34 -10.14 3.83 2.56
CA GLU A 34 -9.76 3.37 3.89
C GLU A 34 -8.25 3.18 3.98
N ILE A 35 -7.66 3.77 5.03
CA ILE A 35 -6.23 3.65 5.34
C ILE A 35 -6.09 2.93 6.67
N SER A 36 -5.48 1.75 6.65
CA SER A 36 -5.26 0.93 7.84
C SER A 36 -3.77 0.75 8.12
N LYS A 37 -3.35 0.96 9.38
CA LYS A 37 -1.99 0.67 9.82
C LYS A 37 -1.89 -0.79 10.28
N GLY A 38 -0.98 -1.54 9.67
CA GLY A 38 -0.64 -2.90 10.04
C GLY A 38 0.77 -3.00 10.58
N THR A 39 1.03 -4.04 11.38
CA THR A 39 2.39 -4.46 11.74
C THR A 39 2.64 -5.83 11.13
N LYS A 40 3.65 -5.93 10.26
CA LYS A 40 4.11 -7.21 9.74
C LYS A 40 5.35 -7.65 10.51
N LYS A 41 5.29 -8.84 11.11
CA LYS A 41 6.49 -9.53 11.60
C LYS A 41 7.32 -9.89 10.39
N LEU A 42 8.55 -9.40 10.33
CA LEU A 42 9.48 -9.75 9.27
C LEU A 42 9.87 -11.21 9.45
N ASN A 43 9.60 -12.05 8.46
CA ASN A 43 10.30 -13.33 8.33
C ASN A 43 11.74 -13.04 7.88
N GLU A 44 12.69 -13.92 8.22
CA GLU A 44 14.12 -13.74 7.96
C GLU A 44 14.45 -13.58 6.47
N ASN A 45 13.54 -14.00 5.56
CA ASN A 45 13.70 -13.89 4.11
C ASN A 45 12.70 -12.92 3.45
N ARG A 46 13.01 -11.61 3.51
CA ARG A 46 12.24 -10.52 2.88
C ARG A 46 12.00 -10.74 1.38
N HIS A 47 12.98 -11.25 0.64
CA HIS A 47 12.87 -11.44 -0.81
C HIS A 47 11.81 -12.50 -1.16
N GLN A 48 11.75 -13.60 -0.40
CA GLN A 48 10.71 -14.62 -0.59
C GLN A 48 9.30 -14.09 -0.31
N GLU A 49 9.14 -13.22 0.68
CA GLU A 49 7.84 -12.62 0.96
C GLU A 49 7.39 -11.67 -0.16
N ILE A 50 8.30 -10.82 -0.64
CA ILE A 50 8.08 -9.91 -1.76
C ILE A 50 7.66 -10.70 -3.00
N PHE A 51 8.38 -11.78 -3.32
CA PHE A 51 8.07 -12.61 -4.47
C PHE A 51 6.68 -13.26 -4.38
N LYS A 52 6.30 -13.78 -3.20
CA LYS A 52 4.94 -14.33 -2.97
C LYS A 52 3.85 -13.28 -3.16
N LEU A 53 4.08 -12.04 -2.76
CA LEU A 53 3.12 -10.95 -2.96
C LEU A 53 2.95 -10.64 -4.45
N ILE A 54 4.05 -10.54 -5.20
CA ILE A 54 4.00 -10.33 -6.66
C ILE A 54 3.23 -11.47 -7.35
N GLN A 55 3.48 -12.73 -6.96
CA GLN A 55 2.75 -13.90 -7.50
C GLN A 55 1.24 -13.86 -7.21
N GLN A 56 0.81 -13.17 -6.15
CA GLN A 56 -0.59 -12.96 -5.82
C GLN A 56 -1.21 -11.75 -6.53
N GLY A 57 -0.48 -11.12 -7.45
CA GLY A 57 -0.92 -9.93 -8.19
C GLY A 57 -0.64 -8.61 -7.48
N ALA A 58 0.22 -8.58 -6.45
CA ALA A 58 0.60 -7.32 -5.82
C ALA A 58 1.58 -6.53 -6.70
N SER A 59 1.32 -5.23 -6.87
CA SER A 59 2.29 -4.29 -7.46
C SER A 59 3.20 -3.71 -6.37
N ILE A 60 4.47 -3.49 -6.70
CA ILE A 60 5.48 -2.94 -5.80
C ILE A 60 6.04 -1.68 -6.43
N VAL A 61 5.95 -0.57 -5.70
CA VAL A 61 6.41 0.74 -6.14
C VAL A 61 7.33 1.33 -5.07
N ASP A 62 8.48 1.84 -5.49
CA ASP A 62 9.33 2.68 -4.64
C ASP A 62 8.70 4.07 -4.56
N ALA A 63 8.18 4.43 -3.38
CA ALA A 63 7.40 5.64 -3.19
C ALA A 63 7.96 6.50 -2.03
N PRO A 64 9.17 7.09 -2.20
CA PRO A 64 9.87 7.82 -1.15
C PRO A 64 9.09 9.05 -0.63
N GLU A 65 8.30 9.69 -1.49
CA GLU A 65 7.44 10.84 -1.13
C GLU A 65 6.37 10.51 -0.08
N TYR A 66 6.05 9.23 0.14
CA TYR A 66 5.08 8.77 1.15
C TYR A 66 5.73 8.25 2.43
N ALA A 67 7.07 8.33 2.54
CA ALA A 67 7.76 7.93 3.77
C ALA A 67 7.26 8.74 4.99
N SER A 68 6.90 10.01 4.78
CA SER A 68 6.33 10.90 5.79
C SER A 68 4.98 10.42 6.33
N LEU A 69 4.20 9.67 5.55
CA LEU A 69 2.93 9.09 6.01
C LEU A 69 3.13 8.12 7.17
N PHE A 70 4.22 7.37 7.17
CA PHE A 70 4.53 6.45 8.28
C PHE A 70 4.79 7.19 9.60
N LEU A 71 5.18 8.47 9.53
CA LEU A 71 5.38 9.35 10.69
C LEU A 71 4.08 10.06 11.13
N MET A 72 3.12 10.27 10.23
CA MET A 72 1.81 10.83 10.59
C MET A 72 0.96 9.85 11.41
N PHE A 73 1.13 8.55 11.19
CA PHE A 73 0.40 7.50 11.90
C PHE A 73 1.22 6.81 13.01
N SER A 74 2.40 7.34 13.38
CA SER A 74 3.28 6.78 14.42
C SER A 74 2.90 7.17 15.83
#